data_AF-E9GXA0-F1
#
_entry.id   AF-E9GXA0-F1
#
_cell.length_a   1.000
_cell.length_b   1.000
_cell.length_c   1.000
_cell.angle_alpha   90.00
_cell.angle_beta   90.00
_cell.angle_gamma   90.00
#
_symmetry.space_group_name_H-M   'P 1'
#
loop_
_entity.id
_entity.type
_entity.pdbx_description
1 polymer ?
#
loop_
_entity_poly.entity_id
_entity_poly.type
_entity_poly.pdbx_seq_one_letter_code
_entity_poly.pdbx_strand_id
1 'polypeptide(L)'
;MSLYKIVDTFLLKKPTLKLPTHDSVLELAERFSQFFTKKIPEIRHQLDSQSDHRSSKPEIRPTVSFMAFKEVTAEEIAALMRSYPAKSSARNPIPTGLVRKLADVLAAPIAWLANLYISTGVFPDEMQLAHSELS
;
A
#
# COMPACT_ATOMS: atom_id res chain seq x y z
N MET A 1 15.35 11.69 -17.94
CA MET A 1 15.68 10.33 -17.43
C MET A 1 14.92 10.13 -16.13
N SER A 2 14.05 9.13 -16.03
CA SER A 2 13.23 8.93 -14.81
C SER A 2 14.06 8.33 -13.68
N LEU A 3 13.96 8.91 -12.47
CA LEU A 3 14.66 8.48 -11.24
C LEU A 3 14.50 6.97 -10.98
N TYR A 4 13.34 6.42 -11.30
CA TYR A 4 13.07 4.99 -11.21
C TYR A 4 14.03 4.13 -12.03
N LYS A 5 14.42 4.55 -13.25
CA LYS A 5 15.35 3.78 -14.09
C LYS A 5 16.75 3.69 -13.47
N ILE A 6 17.19 4.76 -12.80
CA ILE A 6 18.49 4.80 -12.11
C ILE A 6 18.44 3.84 -10.93
N VAL A 7 17.42 3.96 -10.09
CA VAL A 7 17.32 3.11 -8.90
C VAL A 7 17.12 1.63 -9.24
N ASP A 8 16.32 1.32 -10.27
CA ASP A 8 16.13 -0.05 -10.76
C ASP A 8 17.45 -0.65 -11.27
N THR A 9 18.26 0.14 -11.98
CA THR A 9 19.56 -0.32 -12.52
C THR A 9 20.59 -0.56 -11.42
N PHE A 10 20.65 0.31 -10.41
CA PHE A 10 21.71 0.27 -9.40
C PHE A 10 21.36 -0.54 -8.15
N LEU A 11 20.08 -0.55 -7.74
CA LEU A 11 19.68 -1.04 -6.42
C LEU A 11 18.71 -2.23 -6.43
N LEU A 12 18.11 -2.57 -7.57
CA LEU A 12 17.15 -3.68 -7.66
C LEU A 12 17.72 -4.86 -8.47
N LYS A 13 17.60 -6.08 -7.92
CA LYS A 13 17.83 -7.30 -8.70
C LYS A 13 16.68 -7.46 -9.69
N LYS A 14 16.99 -7.61 -10.98
CA LYS A 14 15.97 -7.87 -12.01
C LYS A 14 15.18 -9.14 -11.63
N PRO A 15 13.86 -9.05 -11.43
CA PRO A 15 13.07 -10.22 -11.11
C PRO A 15 13.07 -11.16 -12.30
N THR A 16 13.36 -12.44 -12.05
CA THR A 16 13.12 -13.49 -13.04
C THR A 16 11.61 -13.60 -13.22
N LEU A 17 11.10 -13.32 -14.42
CA LEU A 17 9.71 -13.59 -14.78
C LEU A 17 9.44 -15.09 -14.59
N LYS A 18 8.67 -15.45 -13.56
CA LYS A 18 8.24 -16.82 -13.30
C LYS A 18 6.85 -17.00 -13.88
N LEU A 19 6.78 -17.45 -15.14
CA LEU A 19 5.53 -17.96 -15.70
C LEU A 19 5.20 -19.31 -15.07
N PRO A 20 3.91 -19.69 -14.98
CA PRO A 20 3.53 -21.06 -14.68
C PRO A 20 4.20 -22.03 -15.66
N THR A 21 4.58 -23.21 -15.18
CA THR A 21 5.07 -24.28 -16.05
C THR A 21 4.01 -24.61 -17.11
N HIS A 22 4.41 -24.66 -18.37
CA HIS A 22 3.54 -24.91 -19.50
C HIS A 22 4.34 -25.57 -20.61
N ASP A 23 3.68 -26.46 -21.36
CA ASP A 23 4.29 -27.15 -22.49
C ASP A 23 4.01 -26.42 -23.83
N SER A 24 3.01 -25.54 -23.84
CA SER A 24 2.64 -24.71 -24.99
C SER A 24 2.20 -23.31 -24.58
N VAL A 25 2.69 -22.29 -25.30
CA VAL A 25 2.30 -20.88 -25.09
C VAL A 25 0.80 -20.68 -25.33
N LEU A 26 0.23 -21.42 -26.28
CA LEU A 26 -1.20 -21.36 -26.59
C LEU A 26 -2.04 -21.88 -25.41
N GLU A 27 -1.63 -23.01 -24.82
CA GLU A 27 -2.29 -23.59 -23.65
C GLU A 27 -2.23 -22.63 -22.45
N LEU A 28 -1.07 -21.98 -22.23
CA LEU A 28 -0.94 -20.98 -21.17
C LEU A 28 -1.87 -19.77 -21.41
N ALA A 29 -1.96 -19.27 -22.65
CA ALA A 29 -2.84 -18.16 -23.00
C ALA A 29 -4.33 -18.52 -22.78
N GLU A 30 -4.72 -19.73 -23.17
CA GLU A 30 -6.06 -20.25 -22.96
C GLU A 30 -6.39 -20.37 -21.46
N ARG A 31 -5.46 -20.89 -20.65
CA ARG A 31 -5.61 -20.98 -19.19
C ARG A 31 -5.75 -19.61 -18.53
N PHE A 32 -4.99 -18.60 -18.97
CA PHE A 32 -5.18 -17.23 -18.49
C PHE A 32 -6.55 -16.68 -18.88
N SER A 33 -6.96 -16.85 -20.13
CA SER A 33 -8.28 -16.42 -20.60
C SER A 33 -9.40 -17.03 -19.74
N GLN A 34 -9.41 -18.35 -19.60
CA GLN A 34 -10.41 -19.07 -18.79
C GLN A 34 -10.40 -18.63 -17.32
N PHE A 35 -9.22 -18.45 -16.73
CA PHE A 35 -9.10 -17.97 -15.36
C PHE A 35 -9.78 -16.62 -15.17
N PHE A 36 -9.47 -15.62 -16.01
CA PHE A 36 -10.03 -14.28 -15.85
C PHE A 36 -11.52 -14.22 -16.22
N THR A 37 -11.96 -14.95 -17.25
CA THR A 37 -13.38 -15.06 -17.61
C THR A 37 -14.22 -15.66 -16.48
N LYS A 38 -13.67 -16.62 -15.72
CA LYS A 38 -14.36 -17.23 -14.58
C LYS A 38 -14.26 -16.39 -13.30
N LYS A 39 -13.10 -15.78 -13.04
CA LYS A 39 -12.85 -15.08 -11.77
C LYS A 39 -13.66 -13.79 -11.60
N ILE A 40 -13.84 -13.04 -12.69
CA ILE A 40 -14.60 -11.78 -12.69
C ILE A 40 -16.06 -11.97 -12.22
N PRO A 41 -16.86 -12.87 -12.81
CA PRO A 41 -18.25 -13.06 -12.36
C PRO A 41 -18.33 -13.65 -10.95
N GLU A 42 -17.39 -14.50 -10.55
CA GLU A 42 -17.33 -15.06 -9.18
C GLU A 42 -17.16 -13.94 -8.13
N ILE A 43 -16.24 -13.00 -8.34
CA ILE A 43 -16.01 -11.86 -7.44
C ILE A 43 -17.26 -10.98 -7.36
N ARG A 44 -17.91 -10.70 -8.50
CA ARG A 44 -19.15 -9.89 -8.53
C ARG A 44 -20.26 -10.56 -7.73
N HIS A 45 -20.51 -11.85 -7.97
CA HIS A 45 -21.51 -12.61 -7.24
C HIS A 45 -21.22 -12.63 -5.72
N GLN A 46 -19.96 -12.80 -5.32
CA GLN A 46 -19.57 -12.75 -3.91
C GLN A 46 -19.86 -11.38 -3.30
N LEU A 47 -19.53 -10.29 -3.98
CA LEU A 47 -19.80 -8.94 -3.49
C LEU A 47 -21.30 -8.64 -3.38
N ASP A 48 -22.07 -9.03 -4.40
CA ASP A 48 -23.53 -8.85 -4.43
C ASP A 48 -24.19 -9.66 -3.31
N SER A 49 -23.73 -10.89 -3.06
CA SER A 49 -24.23 -11.74 -1.96
C SER A 49 -23.97 -11.19 -0.56
N GLN A 50 -23.00 -10.27 -0.41
CA GLN A 50 -22.75 -9.59 0.87
C GLN A 50 -23.54 -8.29 1.04
N SER A 51 -24.19 -7.81 -0.02
CA SER A 51 -24.91 -6.52 -0.01
C SER A 51 -26.26 -6.56 0.73
N ASP A 52 -26.79 -7.76 1.04
CA ASP A 52 -28.01 -7.95 1.83
C ASP A 52 -27.83 -7.64 3.33
N HIS A 53 -26.61 -7.36 3.79
CA HIS A 53 -26.36 -6.83 5.13
C HIS A 53 -26.49 -5.31 5.22
N ARG A 54 -27.45 -4.71 4.50
CA ARG A 54 -28.04 -3.42 4.89
C ARG A 54 -28.91 -3.60 6.13
N SER A 55 -28.30 -4.13 7.20
CA SER A 55 -28.84 -3.95 8.53
C SER A 55 -28.88 -2.45 8.76
N SER A 56 -30.08 -1.92 9.02
CA SER A 56 -30.28 -0.58 9.59
C SER A 56 -29.34 -0.48 10.78
N LYS A 57 -28.14 0.08 10.56
CA LYS A 57 -27.18 0.23 11.63
C LYS A 57 -27.85 1.19 12.62
N PRO A 58 -28.04 0.79 13.88
CA PRO A 58 -28.52 1.73 14.88
C PRO A 58 -27.58 2.93 14.88
N GLU A 59 -28.13 4.13 15.04
CA GLU A 59 -27.35 5.36 15.15
C GLU A 59 -26.47 5.25 16.40
N ILE A 60 -25.23 4.77 16.23
CA ILE A 60 -24.27 4.65 17.32
C ILE A 60 -23.77 6.06 17.60
N ARG A 61 -24.32 6.70 18.63
CA ARG A 61 -23.77 7.94 19.16
C ARG A 61 -22.53 7.61 19.99
N PRO A 62 -21.36 8.19 19.67
CA PRO A 62 -20.16 7.93 20.45
C PRO A 62 -20.35 8.42 21.89
N THR A 63 -20.12 7.53 22.86
CA THR A 63 -20.22 7.83 24.32
C THR A 63 -18.99 8.59 24.84
N VAL A 64 -17.94 8.69 24.03
CA VAL A 64 -16.68 9.36 24.38
C VAL A 64 -16.33 10.39 23.32
N SER A 65 -15.74 11.50 23.76
CA SER A 65 -15.25 12.53 22.87
C SER A 65 -13.78 12.29 22.52
N PHE A 66 -13.45 12.39 21.25
CA PHE A 66 -12.09 12.24 20.75
C PHE A 66 -11.32 13.55 20.97
N MET A 67 -10.38 13.56 21.92
CA MET A 67 -9.66 14.78 22.32
C MET A 67 -8.28 14.91 21.66
N ALA A 68 -7.56 13.79 21.50
CA ALA A 68 -6.21 13.79 20.97
C ALA A 68 -5.85 12.42 20.37
N PHE A 69 -4.90 12.45 19.44
CA PHE A 69 -4.25 11.24 18.95
C PHE A 69 -3.17 10.79 19.93
N LYS A 70 -3.01 9.47 20.05
CA LYS A 70 -1.83 8.90 20.72
C LYS A 70 -0.58 9.24 19.90
N GLU A 71 0.47 9.70 20.58
CA GLU A 71 1.76 9.90 19.94
C GLU A 71 2.33 8.59 19.39
N VAL A 72 2.93 8.69 18.22
CA VAL A 72 3.65 7.61 17.54
C VAL A 72 5.10 7.60 18.02
N THR A 73 5.62 6.43 18.40
CA THR A 73 7.01 6.31 18.86
C THR A 73 7.97 5.94 17.73
N ALA A 74 9.27 6.19 17.94
CA ALA A 74 10.30 5.77 17.00
C ALA A 74 10.34 4.23 16.86
N GLU A 75 10.10 3.50 17.93
CA GLU A 75 10.06 2.03 17.92
C GLU A 75 8.89 1.51 17.07
N GLU A 76 7.71 2.13 17.19
CA GLU A 76 6.55 1.81 16.36
C GLU A 76 6.85 2.06 14.87
N ILE A 77 7.47 3.19 14.52
CA ILE A 77 7.89 3.48 13.14
C ILE A 77 8.97 2.50 12.66
N ALA A 78 9.99 2.20 13.48
CA ALA A 78 11.07 1.29 13.09
C ALA A 78 10.53 -0.13 12.84
N ALA A 79 9.62 -0.61 13.70
CA ALA A 79 8.94 -1.88 13.51
C ALA A 79 8.13 -1.90 12.21
N LEU A 80 7.36 -0.83 11.94
CA LEU A 80 6.59 -0.68 10.71
C LEU A 80 7.50 -0.72 9.47
N MET A 81 8.58 0.06 9.46
CA MET A 81 9.53 0.11 8.35
C MET A 81 10.17 -1.25 8.05
N ARG A 82 10.52 -2.01 9.10
CA ARG A 82 11.08 -3.36 8.97
C ARG A 82 10.07 -4.35 8.39
N SER A 83 8.79 -4.17 8.71
CA SER A 83 7.70 -5.04 8.25
C SER A 83 7.32 -4.86 6.78
N TYR A 84 7.72 -3.76 6.12
CA TYR A 84 7.26 -3.46 4.77
C TYR A 84 7.57 -4.59 3.81
N PRO A 85 6.61 -5.07 3.00
CA PRO A 85 6.87 -6.11 2.00
C PRO A 85 7.85 -5.59 0.94
N ALA A 86 8.63 -6.49 0.34
CA ALA A 86 9.58 -6.14 -0.72
C ALA A 86 8.83 -5.74 -2.00
N LYS A 87 8.30 -4.52 -2.02
CA LYS A 87 7.53 -3.93 -3.11
C LYS A 87 8.10 -2.53 -3.36
N SER A 88 8.63 -2.32 -4.55
CA SER A 88 8.98 -0.99 -5.04
C SER A 88 7.90 -0.50 -6.01
N SER A 89 7.61 0.80 -5.99
CA SER A 89 6.70 1.44 -6.95
C SER A 89 7.51 2.34 -7.88
N ALA A 90 7.06 2.51 -9.12
CA ALA A 90 7.66 3.48 -10.04
C ALA A 90 7.67 4.91 -9.47
N ARG A 91 6.70 5.22 -8.60
CA ARG A 91 6.56 6.54 -7.94
C ARG A 91 7.43 6.68 -6.69
N ASN A 92 7.82 5.56 -6.08
CA ASN A 92 8.70 5.51 -4.91
C ASN A 92 9.89 4.60 -5.23
N PRO A 93 10.93 5.16 -5.89
CA PRO A 93 12.00 4.35 -6.43
C PRO A 93 12.89 3.78 -5.32
N ILE A 94 12.80 4.27 -4.08
CA ILE A 94 13.61 3.78 -2.96
C ILE A 94 13.32 2.29 -2.70
N PRO A 95 14.33 1.41 -2.76
CA PRO A 95 14.14 0.00 -2.51
C PRO A 95 13.72 -0.25 -1.05
N THR A 96 12.70 -1.07 -0.83
CA THR A 96 12.26 -1.42 0.52
C THR A 96 13.40 -1.99 1.36
N GLY A 97 14.32 -2.75 0.75
CA GLY A 97 15.50 -3.28 1.45
C GLY A 97 16.41 -2.19 2.02
N LEU A 98 16.52 -1.04 1.36
CA LEU A 98 17.27 0.10 1.88
C LEU A 98 16.50 0.80 2.99
N VAL A 99 15.19 0.99 2.82
CA VAL A 99 14.30 1.56 3.85
C VAL A 99 14.39 0.78 5.15
N ARG A 100 14.33 -0.56 5.10
CA ARG A 100 14.47 -1.43 6.28
C ARG A 100 15.81 -1.27 7.00
N LYS A 101 16.91 -1.08 6.25
CA LYS A 101 18.25 -0.88 6.82
C LYS A 101 18.41 0.48 7.49
N LEU A 102 17.70 1.49 7.00
CA LEU A 102 17.73 2.85 7.53
C LEU A 102 16.71 3.08 8.65
N ALA A 103 15.98 2.04 9.08
CA ALA A 103 14.93 2.15 10.09
C ALA A 103 15.45 2.80 11.38
N ASP A 104 16.62 2.39 11.88
CA ASP A 104 17.19 2.94 13.12
C ASP A 104 17.58 4.43 13.02
N VAL A 105 17.85 4.92 11.81
CA VAL A 105 18.25 6.32 11.56
C VAL A 105 17.03 7.18 11.27
N LEU A 106 16.07 6.67 10.50
CA LEU A 106 14.92 7.43 10.01
C LEU A 106 13.71 7.38 10.94
N ALA A 107 13.63 6.42 11.85
CA ALA A 107 12.44 6.24 12.67
C ALA A 107 12.14 7.44 13.57
N ALA A 108 13.15 7.99 14.26
CA ALA A 108 12.98 9.16 15.12
C ALA A 108 12.49 10.40 14.36
N PRO A 109 13.13 10.85 13.26
CA PRO A 109 12.65 12.01 12.52
C PRO A 109 11.27 11.78 11.87
N ILE A 110 10.95 10.56 11.43
CA ILE A 110 9.62 10.23 10.89
C ILE A 110 8.55 10.27 11.99
N ALA A 111 8.81 9.72 13.17
CA ALA A 111 7.89 9.76 14.31
C ALA A 111 7.60 11.21 14.73
N TRP A 112 8.64 12.04 14.80
CA TRP A 112 8.51 13.47 15.07
C TRP A 112 7.61 14.16 14.03
N LEU A 113 7.87 13.93 12.74
CA LEU A 113 7.08 14.52 11.65
C LEU A 113 5.61 14.07 11.69
N ALA A 114 5.37 12.78 11.96
CA ALA A 114 4.03 12.23 12.06
C ALA A 114 3.24 12.88 13.21
N ASN A 115 3.84 12.98 14.40
CA ASN A 115 3.21 13.61 15.56
C ASN A 115 2.98 15.10 15.33
N LEU A 116 3.88 15.79 14.66
CA LEU A 116 3.72 17.19 14.28
C LEU A 116 2.50 17.38 13.36
N TYR A 117 2.37 16.59 12.29
CA TYR A 117 1.26 16.73 11.36
C TYR A 117 -0.08 16.32 11.98
N ILE A 118 -0.09 15.26 12.79
CA ILE A 118 -1.31 14.78 13.45
C ILE A 118 -1.79 15.79 14.50
N SER A 119 -0.87 16.42 15.24
CA SER A 119 -1.24 17.41 16.27
C SER A 119 -1.65 18.76 15.69
N THR A 120 -1.01 19.21 14.61
CA THR A 120 -1.29 20.52 13.99
C THR A 120 -2.41 20.46 12.97
N GLY A 121 -2.64 19.31 12.33
CA GLY A 121 -3.53 19.17 11.19
C GLY A 121 -3.04 19.88 9.92
N VAL A 122 -1.80 20.38 9.91
CA VAL A 122 -1.23 21.13 8.79
C VAL A 122 -0.33 20.21 7.98
N PHE A 123 -0.64 20.05 6.70
CA PHE A 123 0.13 19.24 5.76
C PHE A 123 0.60 20.11 4.58
N PRO A 124 1.79 19.84 4.01
CA PRO A 124 2.23 20.48 2.78
C PRO A 124 1.21 20.33 1.64
N ASP A 125 1.05 21.36 0.82
CA ASP A 125 0.06 21.40 -0.26
C ASP A 125 0.22 20.22 -1.24
N GLU A 126 1.45 19.78 -1.48
CA GLU A 126 1.76 18.66 -2.37
C GLU A 126 1.20 17.33 -1.84
N MET A 127 1.04 17.18 -0.52
CA MET A 127 0.44 15.99 0.09
C MET A 127 -1.09 16.01 -0.02
N GLN A 128 -1.70 17.20 -0.15
CA GLN A 128 -3.15 17.36 -0.26
C GLN A 128 -3.63 17.13 -1.71
N LEU A 129 -2.85 17.58 -2.70
CA LEU A 129 -3.16 17.42 -4.13
C LEU A 129 -3.25 15.97 -4.59
N ALA A 130 -2.55 15.04 -3.93
CA ALA A 130 -2.61 13.61 -4.26
C ALA A 130 -4.02 12.98 -4.08
N HIS A 131 -4.91 13.61 -3.31
CA HIS A 131 -6.31 13.19 -3.17
C HIS A 131 -7.23 13.71 -4.29
N SER A 132 -6.84 14.78 -4.99
CA SER A 132 -7.69 15.45 -5.99
C SER A 132 -7.57 14.86 -7.40
N GLU A 133 -6.53 14.06 -7.68
CA GLU A 133 -6.30 13.41 -8.98
C GLU A 133 -6.99 12.04 -9.12
N LEU A 134 -7.92 11.70 -8.21
CA LEU A 134 -8.68 10.44 -8.20
C LEU A 134 -10.20 10.63 -8.30
N SER A 135 -10.67 11.84 -8.63
CA SER A 135 -12.07 12.15 -8.97
C SER A 135 -12.19 12.56 -10.43
#